data_AF-A0A933WFT9-F1
#
_entry.id   AF-A0A933WFT9-F1
#
_cell.length_a   1.000
_cell.length_b   1.000
_cell.length_c   1.000
_cell.angle_alpha   90.00
_cell.angle_beta   90.00
_cell.angle_gamma   90.00
#
_symmetry.space_group_name_H-M   'P 1'
#
loop_
_entity.id
_entity.type
_entity.pdbx_description
1 polymer ?
#
loop_
_entity_poly.entity_id
_entity_poly.type
_entity_poly.pdbx_seq_one_letter_code
_entity_poly.pdbx_strand_id
1 'polypeptide(L)'
;MKKKSMLFVLAVFLFFLITSLLLIPKANAIPAFARQTGQACFVCHFQHFPELNAYGRAFKAGGYTQIGGQSLIEGEILSLPSTLNASLVAKVRYQKTNGKDNDGATGPTNGSKGTNKGELQFPDEAALYVGGRAGEHIGFLLEAGLTPGETKVTDSAGDTVTVTETNLFTSFKMPIVYGVGPVNLSVIPFTTDALGASYGFELLNTGAIAMQRVLEHAKWTTAQRYIGTTDADTAKAEGLAFVASHQMFFVNYSLWGPAHGATDFGPYMSYVRVAATPQFMGWDFG
;
A
#
# COMPACT_ATOMS: atom_id res chain seq x y z
N MET A 1 -49.58 14.44 -6.66
CA MET A 1 -48.29 15.05 -7.07
C MET A 1 -47.05 14.21 -6.73
N LYS A 2 -47.05 13.34 -5.70
CA LYS A 2 -45.86 12.55 -5.28
C LYS A 2 -45.41 11.43 -6.24
N LYS A 3 -46.34 10.71 -6.89
CA LYS A 3 -46.01 9.57 -7.78
C LYS A 3 -45.22 9.95 -9.05
N LYS A 4 -45.55 11.09 -9.67
CA LYS A 4 -44.85 11.58 -10.88
C LYS A 4 -43.40 11.99 -10.58
N SER A 5 -43.14 12.56 -9.40
CA SER A 5 -41.80 12.92 -8.95
C SER A 5 -40.95 11.67 -8.65
N MET A 6 -41.53 10.62 -8.07
CA MET A 6 -40.84 9.36 -7.82
C MET A 6 -40.46 8.62 -9.11
N LEU A 7 -41.35 8.63 -10.12
CA LEU A 7 -41.09 8.02 -11.42
C LEU A 7 -39.98 8.76 -12.19
N PHE A 8 -39.94 10.09 -12.06
CA PHE A 8 -38.89 10.92 -12.65
C PHE A 8 -37.52 10.66 -11.98
N VAL A 9 -37.46 10.57 -10.65
CA VAL A 9 -36.22 10.24 -9.92
C VAL A 9 -35.71 8.85 -10.30
N LEU A 10 -36.60 7.86 -10.40
CA LEU A 10 -36.24 6.51 -10.85
C LEU A 10 -35.69 6.52 -12.28
N ALA A 11 -36.33 7.24 -13.20
CA ALA A 11 -35.89 7.35 -14.58
C ALA A 11 -34.51 8.02 -14.71
N VAL A 12 -34.27 9.08 -13.94
CA VAL A 12 -32.97 9.76 -13.88
C VAL A 12 -31.90 8.82 -13.31
N PHE A 13 -32.19 8.11 -12.21
CA PHE A 13 -31.26 7.13 -11.64
C PHE A 13 -30.94 6.00 -12.64
N LEU A 14 -31.95 5.46 -13.31
CA LEU A 14 -31.77 4.40 -14.29
C LEU A 14 -30.99 4.88 -15.52
N PHE A 15 -31.24 6.12 -15.96
CA PHE A 15 -30.46 6.75 -17.03
C PHE A 15 -29.00 6.91 -16.66
N PHE A 16 -28.69 7.40 -15.45
CA PHE A 16 -27.31 7.50 -14.95
C PHE A 16 -26.65 6.13 -14.77
N LEU A 17 -27.39 5.12 -14.29
CA LEU A 17 -26.89 3.76 -14.15
C LEU A 17 -26.57 3.13 -15.52
N ILE A 18 -27.49 3.22 -16.48
CA ILE A 18 -27.32 2.66 -17.83
C ILE A 18 -26.20 3.39 -18.58
N THR A 19 -26.14 4.72 -18.52
CA THR A 19 -25.04 5.48 -19.14
C THR A 19 -23.70 5.17 -18.49
N SER A 20 -23.65 5.00 -17.17
CA SER A 20 -22.43 4.56 -16.47
C SER A 20 -22.00 3.16 -16.89
N LEU A 21 -22.94 2.23 -17.16
CA LEU A 21 -22.63 0.87 -17.62
C LEU A 21 -22.16 0.82 -19.09
N LEU A 22 -22.71 1.69 -19.95
CA LEU A 22 -22.36 1.77 -21.37
C LEU A 22 -21.03 2.50 -21.61
N LEU A 23 -20.60 3.36 -20.68
CA LEU A 23 -19.37 4.14 -20.78
C LEU A 23 -18.20 3.56 -20.00
N ILE A 24 -18.29 2.33 -19.48
CA ILE A 24 -17.17 1.69 -18.78
C ILE A 24 -16.05 1.45 -19.82
N PRO A 25 -14.93 2.22 -19.81
CA PRO A 25 -13.78 1.82 -20.60
C PRO A 25 -13.32 0.45 -20.10
N LYS A 26 -12.70 -0.36 -20.96
CA LYS A 26 -12.00 -1.58 -20.49
C LYS A 26 -11.22 -1.20 -19.23
N ALA A 27 -11.53 -1.83 -18.11
CA ALA A 27 -10.92 -1.53 -16.83
C ALA A 27 -9.42 -1.77 -16.94
N ASN A 28 -8.68 -0.71 -17.29
CA ASN A 28 -7.24 -0.73 -17.33
C ASN A 28 -6.80 -0.84 -15.88
N ALA A 29 -6.12 -1.95 -15.59
CA ALA A 29 -5.59 -2.29 -14.30
C ALA A 29 -4.80 -1.13 -13.69
N ILE A 30 -4.75 -1.06 -12.35
CA ILE A 30 -4.13 0.05 -11.62
C ILE A 30 -2.73 0.34 -12.20
N PRO A 31 -2.48 1.53 -12.78
CA PRO A 31 -1.69 1.56 -14.01
C PRO A 31 -0.17 1.47 -13.86
N ALA A 32 0.39 1.55 -12.64
CA ALA A 32 1.85 1.63 -12.47
C ALA A 32 2.54 0.39 -13.07
N PHE A 33 2.28 -0.81 -12.53
CA PHE A 33 2.95 -2.02 -13.04
C PHE A 33 2.22 -2.68 -14.21
N ALA A 34 0.90 -2.53 -14.32
CA ALA A 34 0.13 -3.13 -15.40
C ALA A 34 0.54 -2.59 -16.79
N ARG A 35 0.91 -1.32 -16.89
CA ARG A 35 1.43 -0.77 -18.16
C ARG A 35 2.82 -1.33 -18.47
N GLN A 36 3.68 -1.53 -17.47
CA GLN A 36 5.01 -2.14 -17.64
C GLN A 36 4.91 -3.59 -18.15
N THR A 37 4.07 -4.39 -17.51
CA THR A 37 3.98 -5.83 -17.83
C THR A 37 3.02 -6.12 -18.98
N GLY A 38 2.09 -5.21 -19.27
CA GLY A 38 1.00 -5.42 -20.22
C GLY A 38 -0.06 -6.42 -19.73
N GLN A 39 -0.04 -6.77 -18.44
CA GLN A 39 -0.91 -7.80 -17.86
C GLN A 39 -2.19 -7.21 -17.24
N ALA A 40 -3.27 -7.99 -17.26
CA ALA A 40 -4.52 -7.63 -16.58
C ALA A 40 -4.41 -7.78 -15.05
N CYS A 41 -5.24 -7.06 -14.27
CA CYS A 41 -5.22 -7.08 -12.80
C CYS A 41 -5.17 -8.49 -12.21
N PHE A 42 -6.06 -9.37 -12.69
CA PHE A 42 -6.24 -10.72 -12.13
C PHE A 42 -5.04 -11.65 -12.36
N VAL A 43 -4.12 -11.26 -13.25
CA VAL A 43 -2.86 -11.98 -13.44
C VAL A 43 -2.00 -11.82 -12.19
N CYS A 44 -1.96 -10.63 -11.57
CA CYS A 44 -1.17 -10.38 -10.35
C CYS A 44 -1.97 -10.48 -9.05
N HIS A 45 -3.28 -10.20 -9.09
CA HIS A 45 -4.12 -10.06 -7.91
C HIS A 45 -5.22 -11.13 -7.85
N PHE A 46 -5.62 -11.49 -6.64
CA PHE A 46 -6.91 -12.15 -6.43
C PHE A 46 -8.07 -11.18 -6.69
N GLN A 47 -9.30 -11.69 -6.78
CA GLN A 47 -10.48 -10.83 -6.99
C GLN A 47 -10.72 -9.85 -5.82
N HIS A 48 -10.22 -10.15 -4.61
CA HIS A 48 -10.20 -9.24 -3.47
C HIS A 48 -8.95 -8.35 -3.53
N PHE A 49 -8.95 -7.39 -4.46
CA PHE A 49 -7.87 -6.41 -4.59
C PHE A 49 -7.66 -5.66 -3.26
N PRO A 50 -6.40 -5.43 -2.80
CA PRO A 50 -5.11 -5.53 -3.52
C PRO A 50 -4.28 -6.79 -3.27
N GLU A 51 -4.86 -7.89 -2.78
CA GLU A 51 -4.06 -9.07 -2.43
C GLU A 51 -3.40 -9.72 -3.66
N LEU A 52 -2.13 -10.09 -3.51
CA LEU A 52 -1.32 -10.66 -4.58
C LEU A 52 -1.47 -12.19 -4.63
N ASN A 53 -1.69 -12.73 -5.82
CA ASN A 53 -1.57 -14.17 -6.06
C ASN A 53 -0.11 -14.58 -6.26
N ALA A 54 0.16 -15.87 -6.48
CA ALA A 54 1.50 -16.39 -6.71
C ALA A 54 2.31 -15.63 -7.77
N TYR A 55 1.68 -15.24 -8.89
CA TYR A 55 2.34 -14.48 -9.95
C TYR A 55 2.67 -13.05 -9.48
N GLY A 56 1.73 -12.36 -8.83
CA GLY A 56 1.97 -11.02 -8.28
C GLY A 56 3.05 -11.01 -7.21
N ARG A 57 3.11 -12.04 -6.36
CA ARG A 57 4.19 -12.21 -5.37
C ARG A 57 5.53 -12.49 -6.03
N ALA A 58 5.56 -13.31 -7.09
CA ALA A 58 6.78 -13.54 -7.86
C ALA A 58 7.28 -12.25 -8.54
N PHE A 59 6.39 -11.42 -9.10
CA PHE A 59 6.73 -10.11 -9.65
C PHE A 59 7.33 -9.17 -8.59
N LYS A 60 6.72 -9.11 -7.41
CA LYS A 60 7.23 -8.34 -6.25
C LYS A 60 8.59 -8.86 -5.77
N ALA A 61 8.74 -10.17 -5.64
CA ALA A 61 9.99 -10.82 -5.23
C ALA A 61 11.12 -10.64 -6.25
N GLY A 62 10.77 -10.54 -7.54
CA GLY A 62 11.68 -10.19 -8.63
C GLY A 62 12.05 -8.70 -8.71
N GLY A 63 11.60 -7.88 -7.75
CA GLY A 63 12.00 -6.48 -7.65
C GLY A 63 11.30 -5.55 -8.63
N TYR A 64 10.11 -5.89 -9.12
CA TYR A 64 9.34 -5.05 -10.05
C TYR A 64 9.99 -4.83 -11.42
N THR A 65 10.92 -5.69 -11.83
CA THR A 65 11.73 -5.52 -13.05
C THR A 65 11.16 -6.19 -14.29
N GLN A 66 10.16 -7.08 -14.15
CA GLN A 66 9.56 -7.78 -15.29
C GLN A 66 8.91 -6.79 -16.25
N ILE A 67 9.15 -6.99 -17.54
CA ILE A 67 8.58 -6.16 -18.61
C ILE A 67 7.87 -7.03 -19.64
N GLY A 68 6.87 -6.46 -20.31
CA GLY A 68 6.19 -7.13 -21.41
C GLY A 68 5.36 -6.19 -22.29
N GLY A 69 4.80 -5.12 -21.72
CA GLY A 69 3.87 -4.22 -22.42
C GLY A 69 4.45 -2.86 -22.85
N GLN A 70 5.69 -2.54 -22.47
CA GLN A 70 6.30 -1.23 -22.69
C GLN A 70 7.67 -1.34 -23.36
N SER A 71 7.96 -0.38 -24.23
CA SER A 71 9.31 -0.16 -24.76
C SER A 71 10.23 0.39 -23.68
N LEU A 72 11.53 0.13 -23.83
CA LEU A 72 12.56 0.57 -22.90
C LEU A 72 13.40 1.70 -23.49
N ILE A 73 13.88 2.56 -22.61
CA ILE A 73 15.00 3.48 -22.84
C ILE A 73 16.21 2.81 -22.18
N GLU A 74 17.16 2.41 -23.00
CA GLU A 74 18.34 1.64 -22.59
C GLU A 74 19.59 2.51 -22.58
N GLY A 75 20.45 2.27 -21.59
CA GLY A 75 21.81 2.79 -21.46
C GLY A 75 22.70 1.75 -20.77
N GLU A 76 23.98 2.05 -20.55
CA GLU A 76 24.94 1.05 -20.02
C GLU A 76 24.54 0.44 -18.66
N ILE A 77 23.85 1.19 -17.80
CA ILE A 77 23.39 0.75 -16.46
C ILE A 77 21.87 0.96 -16.30
N LEU A 78 21.23 1.63 -17.25
CA LEU A 78 19.87 2.14 -17.13
C LEU A 78 18.93 1.39 -18.09
N SER A 79 17.83 0.86 -17.56
CA SER A 79 16.79 0.20 -18.36
C SER A 79 15.44 0.65 -17.81
N LEU A 80 14.91 1.74 -18.38
CA LEU A 80 13.69 2.39 -17.91
C LEU A 80 12.53 2.18 -18.89
N PRO A 81 11.29 1.99 -18.41
CA PRO A 81 10.12 2.10 -19.26
C PRO A 81 10.06 3.48 -19.94
N SER A 82 9.72 3.52 -21.22
CA SER A 82 9.63 4.76 -22.01
C SER A 82 8.52 5.72 -21.57
N THR A 83 7.63 5.27 -20.68
CA THR A 83 6.55 6.07 -20.09
C THR A 83 6.54 5.94 -18.59
N LEU A 84 6.27 7.04 -17.88
CA LEU A 84 6.15 7.03 -16.42
C LEU A 84 4.98 6.17 -15.95
N ASN A 85 5.29 5.25 -15.05
CA ASN A 85 4.34 4.32 -14.47
C ASN A 85 3.82 4.84 -13.13
N ALA A 86 2.73 5.61 -13.17
CA ALA A 86 2.05 6.17 -12.00
C ALA A 86 0.56 5.78 -11.90
N SER A 87 0.04 5.63 -10.68
CA SER A 87 -1.37 5.32 -10.41
C SER A 87 -1.92 6.11 -9.24
N LEU A 88 -3.12 6.67 -9.40
CA LEU A 88 -3.87 7.31 -8.32
C LEU A 88 -4.81 6.29 -7.69
N VAL A 89 -4.75 6.16 -6.37
CA VAL A 89 -5.70 5.39 -5.57
C VAL A 89 -6.45 6.36 -4.66
N ALA A 90 -7.77 6.26 -4.61
CA ALA A 90 -8.61 6.98 -3.67
C ALA A 90 -9.68 6.05 -3.13
N LYS A 91 -9.88 6.03 -1.81
CA LYS A 91 -10.86 5.21 -1.12
C LYS A 91 -11.92 6.12 -0.53
N VAL A 92 -13.18 5.82 -0.84
CA VAL A 92 -14.34 6.42 -0.21
C VAL A 92 -14.87 5.43 0.80
N ARG A 93 -15.18 5.90 2.00
CA ARG A 93 -15.55 5.03 3.11
C ARG A 93 -16.78 5.57 3.81
N TYR A 94 -17.67 4.65 4.20
CA TYR A 94 -18.74 4.96 5.14
C TYR A 94 -18.48 4.19 6.43
N GLN A 95 -18.29 4.91 7.53
CA GLN A 95 -18.01 4.35 8.85
C GLN A 95 -19.20 4.58 9.77
N LYS A 96 -19.70 3.53 10.41
CA LYS A 96 -20.65 3.65 11.51
C LYS A 96 -20.20 2.83 12.71
N THR A 97 -19.97 3.49 13.84
CA THR A 97 -19.70 2.84 15.13
C THR A 97 -20.91 2.97 16.05
N ASN A 98 -20.91 2.21 17.15
CA ASN A 98 -21.87 2.38 18.24
C ASN A 98 -21.07 2.70 19.50
N GLY A 99 -21.40 3.79 20.19
CA GLY A 99 -20.64 4.25 21.35
C GLY A 99 -21.15 5.57 21.90
N LYS A 100 -20.44 6.12 22.90
CA LYS A 100 -20.69 7.49 23.38
C LYS A 100 -20.15 8.48 22.36
N ASP A 101 -20.92 9.53 22.08
CA ASP A 101 -20.47 10.62 21.22
C ASP A 101 -19.23 11.29 21.84
N ASN A 102 -18.23 11.61 21.00
CA ASN A 102 -17.08 12.41 21.44
C ASN A 102 -17.58 13.82 21.80
N ASP A 103 -17.17 14.34 22.96
CA ASP A 103 -17.63 15.63 23.51
C ASP A 103 -16.95 16.86 22.90
N GLY A 104 -16.22 16.68 21.79
CA GLY A 104 -15.58 17.77 21.06
C GLY A 104 -14.26 18.26 21.68
N ALA A 105 -13.76 17.66 22.78
CA ALA A 105 -12.51 18.09 23.42
C ALA A 105 -11.22 17.68 22.67
N THR A 106 -11.28 16.76 21.70
CA THR A 106 -10.10 16.29 20.94
C THR A 106 -10.29 16.26 19.42
N GLY A 107 -11.26 17.00 18.87
CA GLY A 107 -11.50 17.18 17.42
C GLY A 107 -12.12 15.99 16.67
N PRO A 108 -12.64 16.18 15.43
CA PRO A 108 -12.69 17.43 14.65
C PRO A 108 -14.10 18.06 14.59
N THR A 109 -14.18 19.39 14.61
CA THR A 109 -15.34 20.22 14.21
C THR A 109 -15.45 20.25 12.68
N ASN A 110 -16.51 19.77 12.04
CA ASN A 110 -17.83 20.42 11.90
C ASN A 110 -18.91 19.31 11.81
N GLY A 111 -19.90 19.28 12.72
CA GLY A 111 -20.94 18.23 12.78
C GLY A 111 -20.64 17.03 13.71
N SER A 112 -19.70 17.20 14.64
CA SER A 112 -19.07 16.18 15.48
C SER A 112 -20.03 15.37 16.35
N LYS A 113 -20.46 14.23 15.83
CA LYS A 113 -20.87 13.04 16.59
C LYS A 113 -19.90 11.87 16.37
N GLY A 114 -18.83 12.11 15.59
CA GLY A 114 -17.92 11.08 15.08
C GLY A 114 -18.64 10.04 14.23
N THR A 115 -17.98 8.89 14.08
CA THR A 115 -18.50 7.71 13.38
C THR A 115 -19.79 7.13 14.00
N ASN A 116 -20.24 7.57 15.18
CA ASN A 116 -21.44 7.00 15.84
C ASN A 116 -22.76 7.27 15.10
N LYS A 117 -22.85 8.36 14.34
CA LYS A 117 -24.03 8.69 13.52
C LYS A 117 -23.92 8.21 12.07
N GLY A 118 -22.83 7.55 11.73
CA GLY A 118 -22.48 7.28 10.34
C GLY A 118 -21.78 8.48 9.72
N GLU A 119 -20.60 8.24 9.18
CA GLU A 119 -19.73 9.26 8.61
C GLU A 119 -19.32 8.80 7.21
N LEU A 120 -19.51 9.69 6.22
CA LEU A 120 -18.97 9.50 4.87
C LEU A 120 -17.62 10.21 4.79
N GLN A 121 -16.58 9.46 4.50
CA GLN A 121 -15.20 9.91 4.38
C GLN A 121 -14.80 9.85 2.91
N PHE A 122 -14.47 11.02 2.35
CA PHE A 122 -14.17 11.18 0.93
C PHE A 122 -12.99 12.15 0.74
N PRO A 123 -11.79 11.66 0.38
CA PRO A 123 -11.35 10.27 0.53
C PRO A 123 -10.94 9.97 2.00
N ASP A 124 -11.14 8.73 2.44
CA ASP A 124 -10.55 8.19 3.68
C ASP A 124 -9.06 7.88 3.49
N GLU A 125 -8.65 7.55 2.26
CA GLU A 125 -7.26 7.35 1.88
C GLU A 125 -7.11 7.79 0.43
N ALA A 126 -6.09 8.57 0.11
CA ALA A 126 -5.69 8.82 -1.28
C ALA A 126 -4.18 8.84 -1.40
N ALA A 127 -3.65 8.19 -2.42
CA ALA A 127 -2.22 8.13 -2.67
C ALA A 127 -1.91 8.07 -4.18
N LEU A 128 -0.82 8.70 -4.56
CA LEU A 128 -0.17 8.53 -5.85
C LEU A 128 0.94 7.48 -5.69
N TYR A 129 0.84 6.38 -6.41
CA TYR A 129 1.90 5.38 -6.50
C TYR A 129 2.69 5.60 -7.78
N VAL A 130 4.01 5.54 -7.69
CA VAL A 130 4.93 5.56 -8.84
C VAL A 130 5.86 4.38 -8.67
N GLY A 131 6.02 3.56 -9.70
CA GLY A 131 6.88 2.40 -9.59
C GLY A 131 7.18 1.76 -10.92
N GLY A 132 8.26 1.00 -10.96
CA GLY A 132 8.65 0.26 -12.14
C GLY A 132 10.10 -0.18 -12.13
N ARG A 133 10.55 -0.68 -13.28
CA ARG A 133 11.94 -1.03 -13.56
C ARG A 133 12.79 0.25 -13.64
N ALA A 134 13.91 0.24 -12.93
CA ALA A 134 14.96 1.26 -12.97
C ALA A 134 16.20 0.78 -13.75
N GLY A 135 16.45 -0.53 -13.73
CA GLY A 135 17.55 -1.21 -14.42
C GLY A 135 17.27 -2.71 -14.52
N GLU A 136 18.22 -3.48 -15.04
CA GLU A 136 17.99 -4.92 -15.24
C GLU A 136 17.66 -5.69 -13.97
N HIS A 137 18.35 -5.31 -12.90
CA HIS A 137 18.23 -5.91 -11.58
C HIS A 137 17.60 -4.95 -10.56
N ILE A 138 17.11 -3.78 -11.00
CA ILE A 138 16.69 -2.71 -10.10
C ILE A 138 15.28 -2.28 -10.45
N GLY A 139 14.39 -2.25 -9.47
CA GLY A 139 13.09 -1.59 -9.60
C GLY A 139 12.77 -0.78 -8.36
N PHE A 140 11.60 -0.14 -8.34
CA PHE A 140 11.20 0.70 -7.23
C PHE A 140 9.68 0.81 -7.10
N LEU A 141 9.26 1.20 -5.90
CA LEU A 141 7.91 1.61 -5.57
C LEU A 141 7.97 2.82 -4.64
N LEU A 142 7.30 3.89 -5.03
CA LEU A 142 7.06 5.11 -4.28
C LEU A 142 5.56 5.24 -4.04
N GLU A 143 5.19 5.62 -2.82
CA GLU A 143 3.86 6.05 -2.44
C GLU A 143 3.93 7.49 -1.92
N ALA A 144 3.05 8.34 -2.46
CA ALA A 144 2.88 9.73 -2.07
C ALA A 144 1.46 9.92 -1.56
N GLY A 145 1.31 10.24 -0.27
CA GLY A 145 0.00 10.49 0.34
C GLY A 145 -0.63 11.77 -0.21
N LEU A 146 -1.94 11.77 -0.39
CA LEU A 146 -2.72 12.92 -0.90
C LEU A 146 -3.78 13.39 0.09
N THR A 147 -4.01 12.65 1.17
CA THR A 147 -4.85 13.07 2.30
C THR A 147 -3.98 13.70 3.39
N PRO A 148 -4.45 14.78 4.05
CA PRO A 148 -3.77 15.30 5.24
C PRO A 148 -3.69 14.21 6.32
N GLY A 149 -2.50 13.98 6.85
CA GLY A 149 -2.26 13.16 8.03
C GLY A 149 -2.06 14.05 9.25
N GLU A 150 -2.26 13.47 10.43
CA GLU A 150 -1.89 14.12 11.70
C GLU A 150 -0.54 13.56 12.16
N THR A 151 0.42 14.45 12.39
CA THR A 151 1.72 14.10 12.98
C THR A 151 1.80 14.75 14.35
N LYS A 152 2.09 13.95 15.38
CA LYS A 152 2.41 14.48 16.72
C LYS A 152 3.87 14.88 16.76
N VAL A 153 4.12 16.15 17.06
CA VAL A 153 5.46 16.71 17.26
C VAL A 153 5.62 16.98 18.73
N THR A 154 6.57 16.31 19.37
CA THR A 154 6.93 16.53 20.77
C THR A 154 8.15 17.44 20.84
N ASP A 155 8.05 18.56 21.55
CA ASP A 155 9.16 19.48 21.76
C ASP A 155 10.17 18.96 22.80
N SER A 156 11.29 19.67 22.96
CA SER A 156 12.32 19.32 23.94
C SER A 156 11.88 19.45 25.40
N ALA A 157 10.74 20.09 25.68
CA ALA A 157 10.12 20.19 27.00
C ALA A 157 9.10 19.06 27.26
N GLY A 158 8.81 18.22 26.26
CA GLY A 158 7.85 17.12 26.32
C GLY A 158 6.42 17.51 25.96
N ASP A 159 6.18 18.75 25.52
CA ASP A 159 4.87 19.19 25.04
C ASP A 159 4.62 18.63 23.64
N THR A 160 3.41 18.12 23.39
CA THR A 160 3.08 17.44 22.13
C THR A 160 2.00 18.20 21.38
N VAL A 161 2.37 18.72 20.21
CA VAL A 161 1.47 19.43 19.29
C VAL A 161 1.11 18.51 18.12
N THR A 162 -0.17 18.38 17.82
CA THR A 162 -0.62 17.72 16.59
C THR A 162 -0.55 18.71 15.43
N VAL A 163 0.25 18.39 14.43
CA VAL A 163 0.39 19.13 13.17
C VAL A 163 -0.33 18.34 12.08
N THR A 164 -1.25 18.98 11.37
CA THR A 164 -1.92 18.38 10.21
C THR A 164 -1.14 18.73 8.94
N GLU A 165 -0.50 17.75 8.33
CA GLU A 165 0.32 17.90 7.12
C GLU A 165 0.05 16.76 6.13
N THR A 166 0.14 17.06 4.84
CA THR A 166 0.10 16.02 3.80
C THR A 166 1.53 15.54 3.54
N ASN A 167 1.85 14.32 3.94
CA ASN A 167 3.13 13.70 3.60
C ASN A 167 3.10 13.20 2.14
N LEU A 168 3.80 13.90 1.25
CA LEU A 168 3.92 13.52 -0.17
C LEU A 168 4.94 12.41 -0.41
N PHE A 169 5.61 11.90 0.62
CA PHE A 169 6.61 10.85 0.52
C PHE A 169 6.37 9.81 1.62
N THR A 170 5.26 9.06 1.57
CA THR A 170 4.84 8.17 2.67
C THR A 170 5.69 6.91 2.73
N SER A 171 6.04 6.34 1.58
CA SER A 171 6.92 5.18 1.54
C SER A 171 7.69 5.05 0.23
N PHE A 172 8.91 4.53 0.31
CA PHE A 172 9.75 4.26 -0.84
C PHE A 172 10.56 2.99 -0.62
N LYS A 173 10.70 2.16 -1.65
CA LYS A 173 11.67 1.06 -1.68
C LYS A 173 12.22 0.85 -3.08
N MET A 174 13.46 0.38 -3.13
CA MET A 174 14.16 0.13 -4.38
C MET A 174 14.88 -1.22 -4.34
N PRO A 175 14.20 -2.33 -4.66
CA PRO A 175 14.84 -3.64 -4.66
C PRO A 175 15.91 -3.78 -5.74
N ILE A 176 17.09 -4.26 -5.33
CA ILE A 176 18.17 -4.70 -6.21
C ILE A 176 18.22 -6.23 -6.11
N VAL A 177 17.91 -6.94 -7.18
CA VAL A 177 17.63 -8.39 -7.17
C VAL A 177 18.50 -9.16 -8.16
N TYR A 178 19.20 -10.18 -7.67
CA TYR A 178 19.97 -11.13 -8.46
C TYR A 178 19.47 -12.56 -8.23
N GLY A 179 19.24 -13.29 -9.31
CA GLY A 179 18.91 -14.71 -9.26
C GLY A 179 20.16 -15.57 -9.07
N VAL A 180 20.12 -16.48 -8.09
CA VAL A 180 21.16 -17.50 -7.84
C VAL A 180 20.49 -18.86 -7.79
N GLY A 181 20.45 -19.54 -8.94
CA GLY A 181 19.69 -20.78 -9.10
C GLY A 181 18.20 -20.52 -8.87
N PRO A 182 17.51 -21.27 -7.96
CA PRO A 182 16.08 -21.08 -7.71
C PRO A 182 15.77 -19.96 -6.70
N VAL A 183 16.79 -19.30 -6.13
CA VAL A 183 16.64 -18.28 -5.09
C VAL A 183 16.98 -16.91 -5.66
N ASN A 184 16.15 -15.92 -5.37
CA ASN A 184 16.44 -14.51 -5.60
C ASN A 184 17.06 -13.92 -4.34
N LEU A 185 18.26 -13.35 -4.47
CA LEU A 185 18.91 -12.56 -3.44
C LEU A 185 18.65 -11.09 -3.71
N SER A 186 18.29 -10.32 -2.69
CA SER A 186 18.08 -8.89 -2.86
C SER A 186 18.55 -8.04 -1.70
N VAL A 187 18.95 -6.82 -2.05
CA VAL A 187 19.18 -5.72 -1.13
C VAL A 187 18.15 -4.64 -1.43
N ILE A 188 17.42 -4.20 -0.42
CA ILE A 188 16.28 -3.29 -0.58
C ILE A 188 16.45 -2.14 0.40
N PRO A 189 17.02 -0.99 -0.03
CA PRO A 189 16.80 0.26 0.67
C PRO A 189 15.32 0.59 0.71
N PHE A 190 14.83 0.95 1.90
CA PHE A 190 13.44 1.30 2.12
C PHE A 190 13.29 2.40 3.16
N THR A 191 12.17 3.11 3.09
CA THR A 191 11.68 4.04 4.10
C THR A 191 10.16 4.06 4.08
N THR A 192 9.52 4.21 5.24
CA THR A 192 8.06 4.26 5.39
C THR A 192 7.68 5.03 6.65
N ASP A 193 6.58 5.75 6.61
CA ASP A 193 6.02 6.44 7.76
C ASP A 193 5.11 5.57 8.65
N ALA A 194 4.61 4.44 8.15
CA ALA A 194 3.53 3.70 8.84
C ALA A 194 3.56 2.15 8.72
N LEU A 195 4.55 1.55 8.06
CA LEU A 195 4.58 0.10 7.75
C LEU A 195 5.68 -0.71 8.45
N GLY A 196 6.54 -0.04 9.21
CA GLY A 196 7.59 -0.66 10.04
C GLY A 196 8.69 -1.37 9.23
N ALA A 197 9.61 -2.01 9.95
CA ALA A 197 10.78 -2.72 9.38
C ALA A 197 10.43 -3.79 8.32
N SER A 198 9.22 -4.33 8.45
CA SER A 198 8.68 -5.31 7.53
C SER A 198 8.43 -4.78 6.12
N TYR A 199 8.33 -3.47 5.94
CA TYR A 199 8.09 -2.84 4.64
C TYR A 199 9.19 -3.15 3.62
N GLY A 200 10.42 -3.36 4.12
CA GLY A 200 11.56 -3.78 3.31
C GLY A 200 11.24 -5.03 2.48
N PHE A 201 10.62 -6.04 3.08
CA PHE A 201 10.14 -7.22 2.33
C PHE A 201 9.06 -8.02 3.07
N GLU A 202 7.95 -8.22 2.38
CA GLU A 202 6.83 -9.06 2.78
C GLU A 202 6.14 -9.57 1.51
N LEU A 203 5.76 -10.85 1.48
CA LEU A 203 4.99 -11.42 0.38
C LEU A 203 3.60 -11.88 0.82
N LEU A 204 3.40 -12.20 2.10
CA LEU A 204 2.15 -12.76 2.60
C LEU A 204 1.02 -11.73 2.63
N ASN A 205 -0.19 -12.19 2.32
CA ASN A 205 -1.43 -11.41 2.52
C ASN A 205 -2.22 -11.87 3.76
N THR A 206 -1.58 -12.63 4.66
CA THR A 206 -2.23 -13.37 5.76
C THR A 206 -2.77 -12.52 6.93
N GLY A 207 -2.73 -11.18 6.83
CA GLY A 207 -3.05 -10.29 7.95
C GLY A 207 -2.00 -10.35 9.08
N ALA A 208 -0.88 -11.07 8.91
CA ALA A 208 0.22 -10.98 9.86
C ALA A 208 0.76 -9.55 9.93
N ILE A 209 0.85 -8.85 8.80
CA ILE A 209 1.24 -7.44 8.71
C ILE A 209 0.26 -6.65 7.87
N ALA A 210 -0.01 -5.40 8.26
CA ALA A 210 -0.94 -4.51 7.57
C ALA A 210 -0.27 -3.74 6.43
N MET A 211 0.42 -4.43 5.51
CA MET A 211 0.95 -3.81 4.28
C MET A 211 -0.14 -3.30 3.36
N GLN A 212 -1.32 -3.89 3.50
CA GLN A 212 -2.49 -3.59 2.72
C GLN A 212 -3.68 -3.60 3.66
N ARG A 213 -4.60 -2.65 3.50
CA ARG A 213 -5.86 -2.68 4.24
C ARG A 213 -6.85 -3.60 3.53
N VAL A 214 -6.65 -4.91 3.69
CA VAL A 214 -7.56 -5.96 3.18
C VAL A 214 -8.93 -5.86 3.87
N LEU A 215 -8.90 -5.63 5.19
CA LEU A 215 -10.08 -5.45 6.01
C LEU A 215 -10.03 -4.07 6.67
N GLU A 216 -11.18 -3.41 6.72
CA GLU A 216 -11.34 -2.01 7.15
C GLU A 216 -10.87 -1.72 8.59
N HIS A 217 -10.74 -2.75 9.41
CA HIS A 217 -10.42 -2.65 10.83
C HIS A 217 -9.10 -3.36 11.15
N ALA A 218 -8.00 -2.90 10.52
CA ALA A 218 -6.66 -3.48 10.64
C ALA A 218 -6.16 -3.64 12.09
N LYS A 219 -6.57 -2.76 13.02
CA LYS A 219 -6.27 -2.91 14.46
C LYS A 219 -6.77 -4.23 15.07
N TRP A 220 -7.79 -4.83 14.48
CA TRP A 220 -8.41 -6.07 14.97
C TRP A 220 -8.12 -7.25 14.05
N THR A 221 -7.87 -6.98 12.78
CA THR A 221 -7.71 -8.00 11.75
C THR A 221 -6.26 -8.26 11.38
N THR A 222 -5.33 -7.42 11.85
CA THR A 222 -3.89 -7.62 11.66
C THR A 222 -3.20 -7.89 12.98
N ALA A 223 -2.40 -8.97 13.04
CA ALA A 223 -1.67 -9.35 14.25
C ALA A 223 -0.73 -8.24 14.74
N GLN A 224 0.08 -7.64 13.87
CA GLN A 224 1.04 -6.58 14.24
C GLN A 224 0.36 -5.27 14.67
N ARG A 225 -0.77 -4.89 14.06
CA ARG A 225 -1.53 -3.72 14.52
C ARG A 225 -2.29 -3.99 15.81
N TYR A 226 -2.77 -5.21 16.01
CA TYR A 226 -3.42 -5.60 17.26
C TYR A 226 -2.49 -5.48 18.46
N ILE A 227 -1.20 -5.80 18.30
CA ILE A 227 -0.18 -5.66 19.34
C ILE A 227 0.54 -4.29 19.33
N GLY A 228 0.12 -3.35 18.45
CA GLY A 228 0.62 -1.97 18.42
C GLY A 228 2.02 -1.76 17.81
N THR A 229 2.59 -2.76 17.14
CA THR A 229 3.96 -2.70 16.58
C THR A 229 4.05 -2.08 15.19
N THR A 230 2.91 -1.89 14.51
CA THR A 230 2.85 -1.32 13.15
C THR A 230 1.77 -0.24 12.98
N ASP A 231 1.52 0.58 14.00
CA ASP A 231 0.58 1.71 13.93
C ASP A 231 1.26 2.98 13.38
N ALA A 232 0.51 3.91 12.79
CA ALA A 232 1.05 5.09 12.11
C ALA A 232 1.98 5.95 13.01
N ASP A 233 1.71 5.99 14.32
CA ASP A 233 2.53 6.73 15.29
C ASP A 233 3.81 5.97 15.70
N THR A 234 3.89 4.65 15.50
CA THR A 234 4.96 3.77 16.02
C THR A 234 5.77 3.04 14.94
N ALA A 235 5.35 3.14 13.67
CA ALA A 235 5.83 2.28 12.58
C ALA A 235 6.65 3.01 11.51
N LYS A 236 7.18 4.19 11.82
CA LYS A 236 8.22 4.82 10.99
C LYS A 236 9.41 3.88 10.93
N ALA A 237 9.90 3.60 9.74
CA ALA A 237 11.05 2.72 9.57
C ALA A 237 11.80 3.02 8.28
N GLU A 238 13.13 3.07 8.38
CA GLU A 238 14.01 3.14 7.23
C GLU A 238 15.30 2.35 7.44
N GLY A 239 15.88 1.87 6.34
CA GLY A 239 17.06 1.03 6.40
C GLY A 239 17.26 0.17 5.16
N LEU A 240 17.95 -0.96 5.36
CA LEU A 240 18.31 -1.93 4.32
C LEU A 240 17.76 -3.30 4.70
N ALA A 241 16.97 -3.89 3.80
CA ALA A 241 16.56 -5.29 3.90
C ALA A 241 17.45 -6.18 3.01
N PHE A 242 17.89 -7.30 3.57
CA PHE A 242 18.63 -8.37 2.91
C PHE A 242 17.72 -9.58 2.84
N VAL A 243 17.37 -10.01 1.63
CA VAL A 243 16.33 -11.00 1.42
C VAL A 243 16.83 -12.14 0.55
N ALA A 244 16.55 -13.36 0.99
CA ALA A 244 16.58 -14.54 0.14
C ALA A 244 15.13 -15.00 -0.07
N SER A 245 14.67 -15.00 -1.32
CA SER A 245 13.30 -15.42 -1.67
C SER A 245 13.31 -16.57 -2.66
N HIS A 246 12.41 -17.53 -2.45
CA HIS A 246 12.18 -18.71 -3.25
C HIS A 246 10.66 -18.81 -3.52
N GLN A 247 10.26 -19.66 -4.46
CA GLN A 247 8.82 -19.91 -4.73
C GLN A 247 8.06 -20.45 -3.50
N MET A 248 8.75 -21.05 -2.54
CA MET A 248 8.14 -21.71 -1.37
C MET A 248 8.44 -21.05 -0.04
N PHE A 249 9.34 -20.06 0.01
CA PHE A 249 9.69 -19.39 1.25
C PHE A 249 10.38 -18.06 0.98
N PHE A 250 10.47 -17.22 2.00
CA PHE A 250 11.44 -16.14 2.03
C PHE A 250 12.02 -15.96 3.43
N VAL A 251 13.23 -15.42 3.45
CA VAL A 251 13.93 -14.94 4.65
C VAL A 251 14.26 -13.48 4.40
N ASN A 252 13.81 -12.61 5.28
CA ASN A 252 14.10 -11.18 5.28
C ASN A 252 14.85 -10.83 6.58
N TYR A 253 16.01 -10.20 6.44
CA TYR A 253 16.73 -9.56 7.52
C TYR A 253 16.85 -8.06 7.23
N SER A 254 16.20 -7.20 8.03
CA SER A 254 16.32 -5.75 7.91
C SER A 254 17.20 -5.18 9.01
N LEU A 255 18.20 -4.39 8.61
CA LEU A 255 18.85 -3.40 9.46
C LEU A 255 18.10 -2.08 9.30
N TRP A 256 17.49 -1.57 10.37
CA TRP A 256 16.57 -0.45 10.29
C TRP A 256 16.62 0.44 11.53
N GLY A 257 16.07 1.65 11.45
CA GLY A 257 15.79 2.48 12.62
C GLY A 257 14.40 3.12 12.53
N PRO A 258 13.88 3.64 13.67
CA PRO A 258 12.51 4.09 13.81
C PRO A 258 12.35 5.52 13.26
N ALA A 259 12.78 5.70 12.02
CA ALA A 259 12.91 6.98 11.35
C ALA A 259 12.34 6.89 9.94
N HIS A 260 12.01 8.05 9.37
CA HIS A 260 11.48 8.19 8.04
C HIS A 260 11.92 9.54 7.47
N GLY A 261 12.82 9.51 6.49
CA GLY A 261 13.38 10.72 5.89
C GLY A 261 14.35 11.46 6.82
N ALA A 262 14.85 10.81 7.88
CA ALA A 262 15.80 11.40 8.82
C ALA A 262 17.14 10.63 8.77
N THR A 263 18.26 11.32 8.92
CA THR A 263 19.58 10.68 8.85
C THR A 263 20.21 10.43 10.21
N ASP A 264 19.57 10.90 11.28
CA ASP A 264 20.09 10.82 12.65
C ASP A 264 19.32 9.79 13.48
N PHE A 265 19.63 8.52 13.26
CA PHE A 265 19.10 7.44 14.08
C PHE A 265 20.16 6.37 14.31
N GLY A 266 20.34 5.97 15.57
CA GLY A 266 21.29 4.94 15.98
C GLY A 266 21.09 4.54 17.44
N PRO A 267 21.40 3.30 17.82
CA PRO A 267 21.89 2.20 16.97
C PRO A 267 20.80 1.59 16.05
N TYR A 268 21.21 0.98 14.95
CA TYR A 268 20.31 0.19 14.10
C TYR A 268 19.72 -0.98 14.88
N MET A 269 18.44 -1.23 14.66
CA MET A 269 17.74 -2.43 15.11
C MET A 269 17.75 -3.50 14.03
N SER A 270 17.69 -4.75 14.47
CA SER A 270 17.57 -5.92 13.60
C SER A 270 16.13 -6.40 13.58
N TYR A 271 15.61 -6.69 12.39
CA TYR A 271 14.33 -7.35 12.18
C TYR A 271 14.53 -8.60 11.33
N VAL A 272 13.99 -9.73 11.76
CA VAL A 272 14.03 -10.99 11.02
C VAL A 272 12.61 -11.44 10.75
N ARG A 273 12.34 -11.82 9.50
CA ARG A 273 11.10 -12.51 9.12
C ARG A 273 11.41 -13.71 8.24
N VAL A 274 10.87 -14.85 8.64
CA VAL A 274 10.91 -16.09 7.88
C VAL A 274 9.48 -16.51 7.65
N ALA A 275 9.15 -16.85 6.40
CA ALA A 275 7.83 -17.39 6.07
C ALA A 275 7.96 -18.48 5.02
N ALA A 276 7.10 -19.49 5.14
CA ALA A 276 6.86 -20.48 4.10
C ALA A 276 5.62 -20.05 3.30
N THR A 277 5.70 -20.19 1.98
CA THR A 277 4.62 -19.90 1.02
C THR A 277 4.38 -21.13 0.14
N PRO A 278 4.06 -22.31 0.72
CA PRO A 278 3.92 -23.53 -0.06
C PRO A 278 2.66 -23.46 -0.94
N GLN A 279 2.74 -24.10 -2.09
CA GLN A 279 1.56 -24.43 -2.87
C GLN A 279 1.23 -25.91 -2.61
N PHE A 280 0.00 -26.18 -2.17
CA PHE A 280 -0.45 -27.54 -1.88
C PHE A 280 -1.77 -27.80 -2.60
N MET A 281 -1.79 -28.83 -3.47
CA MET A 281 -2.97 -29.21 -4.27
C MET A 281 -3.59 -28.05 -5.08
N GLY A 282 -2.74 -27.15 -5.60
CA GLY A 282 -3.17 -25.96 -6.35
C GLY A 282 -3.67 -24.80 -5.47
N TRP A 283 -3.71 -24.99 -4.16
CA TRP A 283 -3.97 -23.92 -3.20
C TRP A 283 -2.68 -23.21 -2.84
N ASP A 284 -2.76 -21.89 -2.84
CA ASP A 284 -1.66 -21.00 -2.53
C ASP A 284 -1.76 -20.52 -1.09
N PHE A 285 -0.81 -20.92 -0.23
CA PHE A 285 -0.82 -20.61 1.20
C PHE A 285 0.03 -19.37 1.58
N GLY A 286 0.40 -18.55 0.57
CA GLY A 286 1.14 -17.29 0.76
C GLY A 286 0.29 -16.03 0.62
#